data_AF-A0A9P4T359-F1
#
_entry.id   AF-A0A9P4T359-F1
#
_cell.length_a   1.000
_cell.length_b   1.000
_cell.length_c   1.000
_cell.angle_alpha   90.00
_cell.angle_beta   90.00
_cell.angle_gamma   90.00
#
_symmetry.space_group_name_H-M   'P 1'
#
loop_
_entity.id
_entity.type
_entity.pdbx_description
1 polymer ?
#
loop_
_entity_poly.entity_id
_entity_poly.type
_entity_poly.pdbx_seq_one_letter_code
_entity_poly.pdbx_strand_id
1 'polypeptide(L)'
;MWYTTTELAGVHWGIGKRTADIPLEESVHVMQCWWLCFLCYSSTITFAKLSLGFFFLRIGSTVGKYRIGIIVITGSAVLTGISYFFLSLFQCMPVDFFWKRLEGAVGKCISIDVIVVATYWYGAVTVATDIGFGILVATLIWNLKVELKAKLLVAPMLGLACVASYAALVRMPYVEGFRSDDFLFNTVDLALWFTIEVGVSIFAANLATLRPLVRHVGTQARELTSRMSRGNTTEAVQTEVPSTEELTSVEHSGKRKMSVRVVELPSDRAARLQNDTESTISLTRSTHQTEY
;
A
#
# COMPACT_ATOMS: atom_id res chain seq x y z
N MET A 1 13.04 3.84 -5.25
CA MET A 1 14.31 4.58 -5.20
C MET A 1 15.05 4.50 -6.53
N TRP A 2 15.21 3.32 -7.14
CA TRP A 2 15.97 3.17 -8.38
C TRP A 2 15.39 3.93 -9.60
N TYR A 3 14.06 3.93 -9.78
CA TYR A 3 13.39 4.72 -10.84
C TYR A 3 13.62 6.24 -10.72
N THR A 4 13.44 6.78 -9.51
CA THR A 4 13.59 8.22 -9.26
C THR A 4 15.04 8.69 -9.43
N THR A 5 16.03 7.84 -9.13
CA THR A 5 17.44 8.18 -9.34
C THR A 5 17.78 8.26 -10.83
N THR A 6 17.25 7.36 -11.66
CA THR A 6 17.49 7.39 -13.11
C THR A 6 16.79 8.58 -13.78
N GLU A 7 15.61 8.97 -13.30
CA GLU A 7 14.94 10.19 -13.78
C GLU A 7 15.72 11.45 -13.44
N LEU A 8 16.14 11.62 -12.18
CA LEU A 8 16.89 12.80 -11.76
C LEU A 8 18.22 12.91 -12.50
N ALA A 9 18.91 11.79 -12.72
CA ALA A 9 20.11 11.75 -13.56
C ALA A 9 19.80 12.18 -15.00
N GLY A 10 18.73 11.64 -15.60
CA GLY A 10 18.33 12.01 -16.96
C GLY A 10 18.00 13.50 -17.11
N VAL A 11 17.30 14.09 -16.15
CA VAL A 11 17.02 15.54 -16.14
C VAL A 11 18.31 16.36 -16.05
N HIS A 12 19.26 15.93 -15.21
CA HIS A 12 20.57 16.59 -15.09
C HIS A 12 21.33 16.63 -16.42
N TRP A 13 21.29 15.55 -17.20
CA TRP A 13 21.94 15.45 -18.51
C TRP A 13 21.14 16.09 -19.66
N GLY A 14 19.93 16.60 -19.41
CA GLY A 14 19.17 17.36 -20.40
C GLY A 14 18.02 16.63 -21.09
N ILE A 15 17.42 15.61 -20.45
CA ILE A 15 16.09 15.10 -20.87
C ILE A 15 15.12 16.29 -20.99
N GLY A 16 14.47 16.43 -22.14
CA GLY A 16 13.53 17.51 -22.44
C GLY A 16 14.11 18.73 -23.15
N LYS A 17 15.40 18.73 -23.52
CA LYS A 17 15.93 19.64 -24.54
C LYS A 17 15.65 19.11 -25.95
N ARG A 18 15.65 19.99 -26.95
CA ARG A 18 15.59 19.56 -28.35
C ARG A 18 16.84 18.76 -28.71
N THR A 19 16.68 17.74 -29.54
CA THR A 19 17.80 16.84 -29.89
C THR A 19 18.95 17.62 -30.55
N ALA A 20 18.63 18.70 -31.27
CA ALA A 20 19.61 19.57 -31.92
C ALA A 20 20.48 20.41 -30.97
N ASP A 21 20.03 20.65 -29.74
CA ASP A 21 20.71 21.53 -28.77
C ASP A 21 21.69 20.78 -27.85
N ILE A 22 21.79 19.45 -28.01
CA ILE A 22 22.58 18.58 -27.13
C ILE A 22 23.88 18.17 -27.83
N PRO A 23 25.06 18.36 -27.20
CA PRO A 23 26.32 17.93 -27.79
C PRO A 23 26.38 16.40 -27.91
N LEU A 24 27.08 15.91 -28.94
CA LEU A 24 27.10 14.48 -29.31
C LEU A 24 27.52 13.56 -28.15
N GLU A 25 28.51 13.98 -27.37
CA GLU A 25 29.03 13.24 -26.21
C GLU A 25 28.00 13.10 -25.06
N GLU A 26 27.19 14.14 -24.84
CA GLU A 26 26.12 14.10 -23.82
C GLU A 26 24.91 13.29 -24.31
N SER A 27 24.67 13.25 -25.62
CA SER A 27 23.52 12.57 -26.21
C SER A 27 23.47 11.06 -25.89
N VAL A 28 24.63 10.41 -25.78
CA VAL A 28 24.76 9.00 -25.40
C VAL A 28 24.31 8.78 -23.97
N HIS A 29 24.77 9.63 -23.04
CA HIS A 29 24.42 9.56 -21.62
C HIS A 29 22.92 9.79 -21.41
N VAL A 30 22.33 10.75 -22.13
CA VAL A 30 20.90 11.03 -22.06
C VAL A 30 20.06 9.84 -22.56
N MET A 31 20.45 9.25 -23.69
CA MET A 31 19.75 8.07 -24.22
C MET A 31 19.90 6.83 -23.34
N GLN A 32 21.06 6.63 -22.71
CA GLN A 32 21.25 5.59 -21.70
C GLN A 32 20.36 5.80 -20.48
N CYS A 33 20.29 7.02 -19.95
CA CYS A 33 19.43 7.35 -18.81
C CYS A 33 17.95 7.13 -19.16
N TRP A 34 17.53 7.52 -20.36
CA TRP A 34 16.17 7.33 -20.85
C TRP A 34 15.82 5.83 -20.96
N TRP A 35 16.71 5.03 -21.55
CA TRP A 35 16.54 3.58 -21.65
C TRP A 35 16.45 2.90 -20.28
N LEU A 36 17.35 3.25 -19.35
CA LEU A 36 17.32 2.75 -17.98
C LEU A 36 16.02 3.15 -17.29
N CYS A 37 15.60 4.41 -17.37
CA CYS A 37 14.35 4.90 -16.78
C CYS A 37 13.15 4.03 -17.21
N PHE A 38 13.07 3.72 -18.50
CA PHE A 38 12.00 2.89 -19.06
C PHE A 38 11.98 1.45 -18.53
N LEU A 39 13.16 0.82 -18.42
CA LEU A 39 13.29 -0.52 -17.81
C LEU A 39 12.90 -0.51 -16.32
N CYS A 40 13.30 0.54 -15.62
CA CYS A 40 13.02 0.74 -14.21
C CYS A 40 11.53 0.96 -13.96
N TYR A 41 10.87 1.72 -14.84
CA TYR A 41 9.41 1.91 -14.85
C TYR A 41 8.70 0.55 -14.96
N SER A 42 8.99 -0.22 -16.02
CA SER A 42 8.31 -1.50 -16.27
C SER A 42 8.51 -2.48 -15.11
N SER A 43 9.72 -2.55 -14.56
CA SER A 43 10.03 -3.37 -13.39
C SER A 43 9.24 -2.93 -12.15
N THR A 44 9.21 -1.62 -11.89
CA THR A 44 8.54 -1.06 -10.69
C THR A 44 7.03 -1.33 -10.73
N ILE A 45 6.38 -1.09 -11.87
CA ILE A 45 4.94 -1.37 -12.04
C ILE A 45 4.66 -2.88 -11.87
N THR A 46 5.49 -3.74 -12.46
CA THR A 46 5.33 -5.19 -12.34
C THR A 46 5.43 -5.66 -10.89
N PHE A 47 6.43 -5.18 -10.13
CA PHE A 47 6.57 -5.50 -8.71
C PHE A 47 5.44 -4.92 -7.85
N ALA A 48 4.96 -3.72 -8.15
CA ALA A 48 3.82 -3.11 -7.45
C ALA A 48 2.55 -3.96 -7.64
N LYS A 49 2.26 -4.38 -8.87
CA LYS A 49 1.11 -5.24 -9.18
C LYS A 49 1.24 -6.63 -8.57
N LEU A 50 2.44 -7.20 -8.56
CA LEU A 50 2.71 -8.47 -7.89
C LEU A 50 2.44 -8.38 -6.38
N SER A 51 2.90 -7.30 -5.72
CA SER A 51 2.66 -7.04 -4.29
C SER A 51 1.17 -6.88 -3.98
N LEU A 52 0.45 -6.09 -4.79
CA LEU A 52 -1.01 -5.94 -4.70
C LEU A 52 -1.71 -7.29 -4.88
N GLY A 53 -1.34 -8.07 -5.89
CA GLY A 53 -1.89 -9.38 -6.15
C GLY A 53 -1.71 -10.35 -4.99
N PHE A 54 -0.52 -10.42 -4.39
CA PHE A 54 -0.28 -11.24 -3.19
C PHE A 54 -1.08 -10.77 -1.98
N PHE A 55 -1.18 -9.45 -1.78
CA PHE A 55 -2.00 -8.89 -0.71
C PHE A 55 -3.48 -9.28 -0.89
N PHE A 56 -4.00 -9.17 -2.12
CA PHE A 56 -5.37 -9.57 -2.44
C PHE A 56 -5.58 -11.09 -2.33
N LEU A 57 -4.59 -11.90 -2.70
CA LEU A 57 -4.62 -13.35 -2.51
C LEU A 57 -4.72 -13.72 -1.03
N ARG A 58 -3.96 -13.04 -0.16
CA ARG A 58 -3.99 -13.28 1.28
C ARG A 58 -5.38 -12.98 1.87
N ILE A 59 -5.97 -11.82 1.55
CA ILE A 59 -7.29 -11.44 2.06
C ILE A 59 -8.44 -12.24 1.41
N GLY A 60 -8.32 -12.53 0.11
CA GLY A 60 -9.32 -13.25 -0.67
C GLY A 60 -9.30 -14.76 -0.46
N SER A 61 -8.23 -15.32 0.11
CA SER A 61 -8.14 -16.76 0.45
C SER A 61 -9.28 -17.25 1.35
N THR A 62 -9.83 -16.37 2.18
CA THR A 62 -11.01 -16.62 3.02
C THR A 62 -12.28 -16.90 2.19
N VAL A 63 -12.35 -16.41 0.95
CA VAL A 63 -13.51 -16.55 0.06
C VAL A 63 -13.04 -17.12 -1.28
N GLY A 64 -12.94 -18.44 -1.37
CA GLY A 64 -12.30 -19.17 -2.48
C GLY A 64 -12.79 -18.81 -3.90
N LYS A 65 -14.00 -18.25 -4.04
CA LYS A 65 -14.56 -17.76 -5.31
C LYS A 65 -13.72 -16.66 -5.97
N TYR A 66 -13.05 -15.80 -5.19
CA TYR A 66 -12.25 -14.69 -5.73
C TYR A 66 -10.80 -15.07 -6.04
N ARG A 67 -10.34 -16.23 -5.55
CA ARG A 67 -8.94 -16.66 -5.67
C ARG A 67 -8.49 -16.78 -7.13
N ILE A 68 -9.31 -17.42 -7.97
CA ILE A 68 -9.00 -17.61 -9.39
C ILE A 68 -8.92 -16.27 -10.11
N GLY A 69 -9.86 -15.36 -9.85
CA GLY A 69 -9.85 -14.01 -10.44
C GLY A 69 -8.59 -13.22 -10.09
N ILE A 70 -8.15 -13.26 -8.82
CA ILE A 70 -6.92 -12.57 -8.40
C ILE A 70 -5.69 -13.15 -9.11
N ILE A 71 -5.59 -14.47 -9.22
CA ILE A 71 -4.47 -15.14 -9.89
C ILE A 71 -4.44 -14.76 -11.37
N VAL A 72 -5.60 -14.75 -12.04
CA VAL A 72 -5.69 -14.37 -13.46
C VAL A 72 -5.32 -12.90 -13.67
N ILE A 73 -5.83 -11.97 -12.87
CA ILE A 73 -5.53 -10.54 -12.98
C ILE A 73 -4.06 -10.25 -12.68
N THR A 74 -3.52 -10.84 -11.61
CA THR A 74 -2.12 -10.64 -11.24
C THR A 74 -1.19 -11.33 -12.25
N GLY A 75 -1.53 -12.53 -12.68
CA GLY A 75 -0.77 -13.30 -13.66
C GLY A 75 -0.70 -12.61 -15.01
N SER A 76 -1.82 -12.05 -15.52
CA SER A 76 -1.85 -11.31 -16.77
C SER A 76 -1.04 -10.01 -16.69
N ALA A 77 -1.10 -9.28 -15.57
CA ALA A 77 -0.30 -8.10 -15.32
C ALA A 77 1.21 -8.41 -15.35
N VAL A 78 1.63 -9.45 -14.62
CA VAL A 78 3.04 -9.83 -14.48
C VAL A 78 3.59 -10.39 -15.79
N LEU A 79 2.83 -11.25 -16.47
CA LEU A 79 3.24 -11.80 -17.77
C LEU A 79 3.45 -10.69 -18.80
N THR A 80 2.52 -9.74 -18.87
CA THR A 80 2.62 -8.61 -19.81
C THR A 80 3.76 -7.68 -19.44
N GLY A 81 3.97 -7.40 -18.16
CA GLY A 81 5.09 -6.59 -17.67
C GLY A 81 6.46 -7.21 -17.97
N ILE A 82 6.64 -8.50 -17.70
CA ILE A 82 7.88 -9.23 -18.02
C ILE A 82 8.13 -9.24 -19.54
N SER A 83 7.09 -9.51 -20.33
CA SER A 83 7.19 -9.52 -21.79
C SER A 83 7.62 -8.15 -22.34
N TYR A 84 7.02 -7.08 -21.82
CA TYR A 84 7.35 -5.72 -22.19
C TYR A 84 8.76 -5.30 -21.75
N PHE A 85 9.19 -5.73 -20.57
CA PHE A 85 10.56 -5.52 -20.08
C PHE A 85 11.59 -6.13 -21.03
N PHE A 86 11.42 -7.39 -21.44
CA PHE A 86 12.35 -8.04 -22.37
C PHE A 86 12.30 -7.43 -23.76
N LEU A 87 11.12 -7.05 -24.26
CA LEU A 87 10.99 -6.33 -25.53
C LEU A 87 11.77 -5.02 -25.51
N SER A 88 11.68 -4.28 -24.40
CA SER A 88 12.40 -3.00 -24.21
C SER A 88 13.90 -3.18 -24.01
N LEU A 89 14.31 -4.27 -23.38
CA LEU A 89 15.71 -4.61 -23.15
C LEU A 89 16.42 -5.02 -24.44
N PHE A 90 15.73 -5.78 -25.30
CA PHE A 90 16.25 -6.27 -26.59
C PHE A 90 15.72 -5.50 -27.81
N GLN A 91 15.34 -4.25 -27.62
CA GLN A 91 14.78 -3.42 -28.71
C GLN A 91 15.78 -3.17 -29.85
N CYS A 92 17.09 -3.25 -29.59
CA CYS A 92 18.15 -3.08 -30.58
C CYS A 92 19.20 -4.19 -30.49
N MET A 93 19.77 -4.56 -31.63
CA MET A 93 20.89 -5.50 -31.74
C MET A 93 22.07 -4.83 -32.45
N PRO A 94 23.24 -4.70 -31.78
CA PRO A 94 23.48 -4.93 -30.34
C PRO A 94 22.74 -3.93 -29.45
N VAL A 95 22.55 -4.23 -28.16
CA VAL A 95 21.81 -3.35 -27.22
C VAL A 95 22.47 -1.96 -27.14
N ASP A 96 23.79 -1.90 -27.22
CA ASP A 96 24.57 -0.65 -27.22
C ASP A 96 24.24 0.29 -28.37
N PHE A 97 23.67 -0.24 -29.46
CA PHE A 97 23.28 0.57 -30.61
C PHE A 97 22.18 1.58 -30.25
N PHE A 98 21.33 1.31 -29.25
CA PHE A 98 20.27 2.24 -28.87
C PHE A 98 20.81 3.63 -28.48
N TRP A 99 21.89 3.67 -27.68
CA TRP A 99 22.49 4.92 -27.24
C TRP A 99 23.67 5.38 -28.09
N LYS A 100 24.37 4.48 -28.80
CA LYS A 100 25.48 4.83 -29.70
C LYS A 100 25.06 5.12 -31.14
N ARG A 101 23.76 5.06 -31.48
CA ARG A 101 23.26 5.35 -32.84
C ARG A 101 23.67 6.73 -33.34
N LEU A 102 23.79 7.71 -32.43
CA LEU A 102 24.19 9.09 -32.74
C LEU A 102 25.68 9.20 -33.07
N GLU A 103 26.52 8.32 -32.50
CA GLU A 103 27.96 8.23 -32.79
C GLU A 103 28.27 7.45 -34.09
N GLY A 104 27.25 7.00 -34.83
CA GLY A 104 27.43 6.25 -36.08
C GLY A 104 27.76 4.76 -35.88
N ALA A 105 27.43 4.19 -34.71
CA ALA A 105 27.54 2.75 -34.49
C ALA A 105 26.71 1.96 -35.52
N VAL A 106 27.12 0.73 -35.84
CA VAL A 106 26.38 -0.13 -36.79
C VAL A 106 25.49 -1.09 -36.01
N GLY A 107 24.19 -1.07 -36.30
CA GLY A 107 23.22 -1.94 -35.66
C GLY A 107 21.83 -1.81 -36.29
N LYS A 108 20.89 -2.61 -35.79
CA LYS A 108 19.48 -2.53 -36.18
C LYS A 108 18.60 -2.51 -34.93
N CYS A 109 17.62 -1.61 -34.91
CA CYS A 109 16.55 -1.62 -33.92
C CYS A 109 15.27 -2.19 -34.53
N ILE A 110 14.40 -2.70 -33.67
CA ILE A 110 13.02 -3.02 -34.02
C ILE A 110 12.32 -1.76 -34.55
N SER A 111 11.34 -1.95 -35.45
CA SER A 111 10.57 -0.84 -36.00
C SER A 111 9.79 -0.13 -34.89
N ILE A 112 9.72 1.20 -35.00
CA ILE A 112 9.01 2.06 -34.04
C ILE A 112 7.53 1.63 -33.94
N ASP A 113 6.91 1.21 -35.04
CA ASP A 113 5.53 0.73 -35.06
C ASP A 113 5.30 -0.46 -34.12
N VAL A 114 6.25 -1.40 -34.03
CA VAL A 114 6.14 -2.56 -33.13
C VAL A 114 6.22 -2.11 -31.67
N ILE A 115 7.10 -1.14 -31.36
CA ILE A 115 7.23 -0.58 -30.01
C ILE A 115 5.95 0.17 -29.62
N VAL A 116 5.40 0.97 -30.54
CA VAL A 116 4.14 1.70 -30.35
C VAL A 116 2.98 0.73 -30.07
N VAL A 117 2.81 -0.31 -30.89
CA VAL A 117 1.77 -1.33 -30.68
C VAL A 117 1.95 -2.08 -29.36
N ALA A 118 3.19 -2.46 -29.03
CA ALA A 118 3.48 -3.12 -27.74
C ALA A 118 3.15 -2.19 -26.55
N THR A 119 3.42 -0.89 -26.70
CA THR A 119 3.14 0.14 -25.69
C THR A 119 1.63 0.32 -25.48
N TYR A 120 0.84 0.32 -26.56
CA TYR A 120 -0.62 0.34 -26.48
C TYR A 120 -1.17 -0.91 -25.80
N TRP A 121 -0.68 -2.08 -26.18
CA TRP A 121 -1.07 -3.36 -25.59
C TRP A 121 -0.76 -3.40 -24.08
N TYR A 122 0.45 -3.02 -23.70
CA TYR A 122 0.87 -2.94 -22.30
C TYR A 122 -0.01 -1.98 -21.49
N GLY A 123 -0.33 -0.81 -22.04
CA GLY A 123 -1.23 0.16 -21.40
C GLY A 123 -2.65 -0.39 -21.25
N ALA A 124 -3.20 -1.05 -22.27
CA ALA A 124 -4.54 -1.63 -22.23
C ALA A 124 -4.68 -2.72 -21.16
N VAL A 125 -3.69 -3.63 -21.07
CA VAL A 125 -3.66 -4.66 -20.01
C VAL A 125 -3.51 -4.00 -18.63
N THR A 126 -2.69 -2.95 -18.53
CA THR A 126 -2.50 -2.23 -17.28
C THR A 126 -3.81 -1.64 -16.78
N VAL A 127 -4.54 -0.91 -17.63
CA VAL A 127 -5.89 -0.39 -17.30
C VAL A 127 -6.85 -1.50 -16.91
N ALA A 128 -6.91 -2.58 -17.69
CA ALA A 128 -7.80 -3.70 -17.42
C ALA A 128 -7.52 -4.35 -16.04
N THR A 129 -6.25 -4.49 -15.68
CA THR A 129 -5.85 -5.05 -14.37
C THR A 129 -6.17 -4.10 -13.22
N ASP A 130 -6.02 -2.79 -13.40
CA ASP A 130 -6.32 -1.79 -12.37
C ASP A 130 -7.82 -1.69 -12.09
N ILE A 131 -8.64 -1.71 -13.15
CA ILE A 131 -10.10 -1.82 -13.05
C ILE A 131 -10.47 -3.15 -12.36
N GLY A 132 -9.82 -4.25 -12.72
CA GLY A 132 -10.02 -5.55 -12.10
C GLY A 132 -9.77 -5.54 -10.59
N PHE A 133 -8.65 -4.94 -10.14
CA PHE A 133 -8.36 -4.76 -8.72
C PHE A 133 -9.37 -3.81 -8.04
N GLY A 134 -9.82 -2.75 -8.72
CA GLY A 134 -10.86 -1.85 -8.23
C GLY A 134 -12.20 -2.56 -7.99
N ILE A 135 -12.66 -3.36 -8.96
CA ILE A 135 -13.86 -4.19 -8.84
C ILE A 135 -13.71 -5.20 -7.70
N LEU A 136 -12.53 -5.81 -7.57
CA LEU A 136 -12.27 -6.75 -6.49
C LEU A 136 -12.39 -6.10 -5.12
N VAL A 137 -11.80 -4.91 -4.97
CA VAL A 137 -11.89 -4.12 -3.74
C VAL A 137 -13.35 -3.75 -3.44
N ALA A 138 -14.13 -3.36 -4.45
CA ALA A 138 -15.54 -3.01 -4.31
C ALA A 138 -16.42 -4.23 -3.92
N THR A 139 -16.26 -5.35 -4.60
CA THR A 139 -17.01 -6.59 -4.36
C THR A 139 -16.70 -7.21 -2.99
N LEU A 140 -15.44 -7.13 -2.54
CA LEU A 140 -15.04 -7.59 -1.21
C LEU A 140 -15.80 -6.85 -0.09
N ILE A 141 -16.17 -5.59 -0.31
CA ILE A 141 -16.89 -4.78 0.68
C ILE A 141 -18.38 -4.97 0.61
N TRP A 142 -18.93 -5.13 -0.60
CA TRP A 142 -20.36 -5.35 -0.74
C TRP A 142 -20.82 -6.62 -0.02
N ASN A 143 -19.99 -7.67 -0.05
CA ASN A 143 -20.30 -8.95 0.60
C ASN A 143 -20.10 -8.95 2.11
N LEU A 144 -19.26 -8.05 2.64
CA LEU A 144 -19.00 -7.97 4.07
C LEU A 144 -19.92 -6.89 4.64
N LYS A 145 -20.86 -7.22 5.52
CA LYS A 145 -21.73 -6.25 6.23
C LYS A 145 -20.87 -5.34 7.13
N VAL A 146 -20.20 -4.36 6.53
CA VAL A 146 -19.25 -3.49 7.19
C VAL A 146 -19.90 -2.19 7.62
N GLU A 147 -19.56 -1.76 8.84
CA GLU A 147 -19.87 -0.44 9.36
C GLU A 147 -19.30 0.66 8.44
N LEU A 148 -19.96 1.82 8.40
CA LEU A 148 -19.64 2.96 7.54
C LEU A 148 -18.14 3.34 7.55
N LYS A 149 -17.46 3.13 8.67
CA LYS A 149 -16.02 3.39 8.86
C LYS A 149 -15.13 2.58 7.92
N ALA A 150 -15.46 1.32 7.66
CA ALA A 150 -14.70 0.47 6.74
C ALA A 150 -15.00 0.77 5.27
N LYS A 151 -16.15 1.39 4.96
CA LYS A 151 -16.42 1.95 3.62
C LYS A 151 -15.54 3.17 3.35
N LEU A 152 -15.31 4.02 4.36
CA LEU A 152 -14.46 5.21 4.23
C LEU A 152 -12.99 4.87 3.94
N LEU A 153 -12.46 3.79 4.53
CA LEU A 153 -11.08 3.35 4.28
C LEU A 153 -10.84 2.85 2.85
N VAL A 154 -11.89 2.48 2.12
CA VAL A 154 -11.75 1.89 0.79
C VAL A 154 -12.09 2.85 -0.34
N ALA A 155 -12.93 3.85 -0.08
CA ALA A 155 -13.18 4.95 -1.02
C ALA A 155 -11.89 5.47 -1.72
N PRO A 156 -10.76 5.71 -1.02
CA PRO A 156 -9.54 6.14 -1.69
C PRO A 156 -8.90 5.08 -2.58
N MET A 157 -9.02 3.77 -2.27
CA MET A 157 -8.47 2.71 -3.13
C MET A 157 -9.19 2.65 -4.49
N LEU A 158 -10.52 2.83 -4.49
CA LEU A 158 -11.31 2.88 -5.71
C LEU A 158 -11.00 4.15 -6.52
N GLY A 159 -10.84 5.28 -5.83
CA GLY A 159 -10.41 6.54 -6.46
C GLY A 159 -9.05 6.41 -7.14
N LEU A 160 -8.08 5.78 -6.48
CA LEU A 160 -6.75 5.54 -7.05
C LEU A 160 -6.79 4.64 -8.29
N ALA A 161 -7.64 3.61 -8.31
CA ALA A 161 -7.82 2.76 -9.49
C ALA A 161 -8.38 3.56 -10.69
N CYS A 162 -9.32 4.49 -10.44
CA CYS A 162 -9.84 5.38 -11.48
C CYS A 162 -8.77 6.36 -11.98
N VAL A 163 -7.99 6.96 -11.07
CA VAL A 163 -6.91 7.89 -11.43
C VAL A 163 -5.81 7.18 -12.22
N ALA A 164 -5.41 5.97 -11.82
CA ALA A 164 -4.43 5.16 -12.56
C ALA A 164 -4.92 4.83 -13.97
N SER A 165 -6.19 4.40 -14.08
CA SER A 165 -6.81 4.11 -15.39
C SER A 165 -6.87 5.35 -16.28
N TYR A 166 -7.24 6.50 -15.71
CA TYR A 166 -7.27 7.78 -16.43
C TYR A 166 -5.87 8.19 -16.90
N ALA A 167 -4.86 8.10 -16.04
CA ALA A 167 -3.48 8.42 -16.39
C ALA A 167 -2.97 7.56 -17.57
N ALA A 168 -3.28 6.26 -17.56
CA ALA A 168 -2.91 5.36 -18.65
C ALA A 168 -3.66 5.68 -19.96
N LEU A 169 -4.90 6.19 -19.91
CA LEU A 169 -5.64 6.63 -21.10
C LEU A 169 -5.08 7.93 -21.67
N VAL A 170 -4.76 8.92 -20.83
CA VAL A 170 -4.21 10.20 -21.29
C VAL A 170 -2.83 10.02 -21.92
N ARG A 171 -2.09 8.97 -21.51
CA ARG A 171 -0.79 8.62 -22.10
C ARG A 171 -0.87 8.21 -23.58
N MET A 172 -1.98 7.59 -24.01
CA MET A 172 -2.13 6.96 -25.32
C MET A 172 -1.83 7.86 -26.54
N PRO A 173 -2.27 9.12 -26.62
CA PRO A 173 -1.89 10.02 -27.73
C PRO A 173 -0.40 10.39 -27.75
N TYR A 174 0.26 10.47 -26.60
CA TYR A 174 1.67 10.85 -26.51
C TYR A 174 2.63 9.76 -27.01
N VAL A 175 2.14 8.52 -27.18
CA VAL A 175 2.91 7.42 -27.77
C VAL A 175 3.33 7.73 -29.20
N GLU A 176 2.59 8.57 -29.94
CA GLU A 176 3.01 9.00 -31.28
C GLU A 176 4.30 9.83 -31.27
N GLY A 177 4.68 10.39 -30.11
CA GLY A 177 5.97 11.07 -29.91
C GLY A 177 7.20 10.18 -30.15
N PHE A 178 7.04 8.84 -30.20
CA PHE A 178 8.11 7.94 -30.64
C PHE A 178 8.54 8.15 -32.10
N ARG A 179 7.68 8.76 -32.93
CA ARG A 179 7.91 8.95 -34.37
C ARG A 179 8.59 10.28 -34.72
N SER A 180 8.71 11.21 -33.77
CA SER A 180 9.23 12.54 -34.06
C SER A 180 10.77 12.62 -34.03
N ASP A 181 11.33 13.47 -34.88
CA ASP A 181 12.78 13.77 -34.91
C ASP A 181 13.28 14.36 -33.58
N ASP A 182 12.45 15.14 -32.89
CA ASP A 182 12.69 15.64 -31.53
C ASP A 182 12.22 14.65 -30.45
N PHE A 183 12.73 13.42 -30.53
CA PHE A 183 12.38 12.31 -29.63
C PHE A 183 12.48 12.68 -28.14
N LEU A 184 13.57 13.34 -27.72
CA LEU A 184 13.80 13.66 -26.30
C LEU A 184 12.82 14.71 -25.76
N PHE A 185 12.36 15.62 -26.62
CA PHE A 185 11.44 16.69 -26.23
C PHE A 185 10.01 16.17 -26.16
N ASN A 186 9.56 15.44 -27.19
CA ASN A 186 8.18 14.93 -27.24
C ASN A 186 7.91 13.76 -26.29
N THR A 187 8.94 13.06 -25.81
CA THR A 187 8.77 11.99 -24.81
C THR A 187 8.77 12.47 -23.36
N VAL A 188 8.96 13.77 -23.10
CA VAL A 188 8.87 14.31 -21.72
C VAL A 188 7.47 14.13 -21.15
N ASP A 189 6.44 14.48 -21.92
CA ASP A 189 5.05 14.31 -21.48
C ASP A 189 4.76 12.84 -21.17
N LEU A 190 5.30 11.93 -21.99
CA LEU A 190 5.19 10.50 -21.79
C LEU A 190 5.85 10.06 -20.46
N ALA A 191 7.04 10.58 -20.16
CA ALA A 191 7.77 10.31 -18.92
C ALA A 191 7.02 10.86 -17.68
N LEU A 192 6.43 12.05 -17.77
CA LEU A 192 5.61 12.62 -16.70
C LEU A 192 4.43 11.71 -16.35
N TRP A 193 3.75 11.17 -17.36
CA TRP A 193 2.65 10.22 -17.15
C TRP A 193 3.12 8.92 -16.48
N PHE A 194 4.29 8.38 -16.87
CA PHE A 194 4.88 7.22 -16.21
C PHE A 194 5.17 7.47 -14.73
N THR A 195 5.68 8.66 -14.40
CA THR A 195 6.00 9.01 -13.00
C THR A 195 4.75 9.13 -12.13
N ILE A 196 3.69 9.72 -12.67
CA ILE A 196 2.38 9.75 -12.00
C ILE A 196 1.87 8.32 -11.77
N GLU A 197 1.93 7.47 -12.79
CA GLU A 197 1.45 6.09 -12.72
C GLU A 197 2.20 5.25 -11.68
N VAL A 198 3.54 5.36 -11.65
CA VAL A 198 4.39 4.70 -10.64
C VAL A 198 4.05 5.20 -9.24
N GLY A 199 3.91 6.52 -9.06
CA GLY A 199 3.54 7.13 -7.78
C GLY A 199 2.20 6.65 -7.26
N VAL A 200 1.17 6.67 -8.11
CA VAL A 200 -0.19 6.20 -7.79
C VAL A 200 -0.18 4.70 -7.45
N SER A 201 0.56 3.89 -8.22
CA SER A 201 0.67 2.44 -7.98
C SER A 201 1.29 2.12 -6.62
N ILE A 202 2.39 2.78 -6.26
CA ILE A 202 3.05 2.61 -4.96
C ILE A 202 2.15 3.11 -3.83
N PHE A 203 1.50 4.26 -4.00
CA PHE A 203 0.58 4.79 -3.00
C PHE A 203 -0.61 3.84 -2.76
N ALA A 204 -1.19 3.28 -3.82
CA ALA A 204 -2.25 2.29 -3.75
C ALA A 204 -1.79 1.00 -3.03
N ALA A 205 -0.58 0.53 -3.29
CA ALA A 205 -0.01 -0.64 -2.61
C ALA A 205 0.14 -0.42 -1.10
N ASN A 206 0.66 0.74 -0.69
CA ASN A 206 0.77 1.08 0.73
C ASN A 206 -0.61 1.25 1.40
N LEU A 207 -1.58 1.82 0.69
CA LEU A 207 -2.93 1.97 1.22
C LEU A 207 -3.63 0.62 1.40
N ALA A 208 -3.35 -0.33 0.51
CA ALA A 208 -3.83 -1.70 0.63
C ALA A 208 -3.31 -2.37 1.91
N THR A 209 -2.00 -2.27 2.18
CA THR A 209 -1.38 -2.89 3.37
C THR A 209 -1.77 -2.20 4.68
N LEU A 210 -2.09 -0.90 4.67
CA LEU A 210 -2.55 -0.17 5.85
C LEU A 210 -3.95 -0.58 6.32
N ARG A 211 -4.83 -1.03 5.42
CA ARG A 211 -6.22 -1.40 5.73
C ARG A 211 -6.37 -2.38 6.93
N PRO A 212 -5.64 -3.51 7.00
CA PRO A 212 -5.72 -4.41 8.16
C PRO A 212 -5.14 -3.78 9.45
N LEU A 213 -4.09 -2.96 9.33
CA LEU A 213 -3.44 -2.33 10.48
C LEU A 213 -4.35 -1.29 11.14
N VAL A 214 -4.99 -0.44 10.33
CA VAL A 214 -5.94 0.57 10.82
C VAL A 214 -7.12 -0.09 11.55
N ARG A 215 -7.60 -1.24 11.06
CA ARG A 215 -8.67 -2.00 11.75
C ARG A 215 -8.19 -2.50 13.12
N HIS A 216 -6.97 -3.01 13.22
CA HIS A 216 -6.43 -3.53 14.48
C HIS A 216 -6.18 -2.42 15.52
N VAL A 217 -5.57 -1.32 15.09
CA VAL A 217 -5.31 -0.16 15.97
C VAL A 217 -6.62 0.48 16.41
N GLY A 218 -7.62 0.60 15.52
CA GLY A 218 -8.94 1.13 15.88
C GLY A 218 -9.69 0.29 16.91
N THR A 219 -9.56 -1.05 16.86
CA THR A 219 -10.11 -1.93 17.89
C THR A 219 -9.39 -1.79 19.23
N GLN A 220 -8.06 -1.70 19.23
CA GLN A 220 -7.28 -1.52 20.46
C GLN A 220 -7.51 -0.15 21.11
N ALA A 221 -7.58 0.92 20.32
CA ALA A 221 -7.88 2.26 20.82
C ALA A 221 -9.26 2.31 21.48
N ARG A 222 -10.28 1.72 20.84
CA ARG A 222 -11.64 1.63 21.41
C ARG A 222 -11.66 0.81 22.71
N GLU A 223 -10.89 -0.28 22.77
CA GLU A 223 -10.78 -1.08 23.98
C GLU A 223 -10.11 -0.30 25.12
N LEU A 224 -9.00 0.41 24.86
CA LEU A 224 -8.33 1.27 25.84
C LEU A 224 -9.24 2.41 26.33
N THR A 225 -9.95 3.09 25.43
CA THR A 225 -10.93 4.12 25.81
C THR A 225 -12.08 3.53 26.63
N SER A 226 -12.54 2.32 26.30
CA SER A 226 -13.58 1.64 27.09
C SER A 226 -13.10 1.26 28.50
N ARG A 227 -11.84 0.83 28.64
CA ARG A 227 -11.22 0.53 29.95
C ARG A 227 -11.03 1.78 30.79
N MET A 228 -10.62 2.90 30.18
CA MET A 228 -10.54 4.20 30.87
C MET A 228 -11.92 4.71 31.31
N SER A 229 -12.95 4.53 30.48
CA SER A 229 -14.31 4.95 30.82
C SER A 229 -14.95 4.08 31.92
N ARG A 230 -14.66 2.76 31.95
CA ARG A 230 -15.12 1.85 33.02
C ARG A 230 -14.43 2.10 34.36
N GLY A 231 -13.20 2.60 34.35
CA GLY A 231 -12.50 3.01 35.58
C GLY A 231 -13.19 4.16 36.33
N ASN A 232 -13.97 4.99 35.62
CA ASN A 232 -14.69 6.12 36.21
C ASN A 232 -16.13 5.80 36.68
N THR A 233 -16.65 4.58 36.45
CA THR A 233 -18.07 4.25 36.77
C THR A 233 -18.28 3.49 38.07
N THR A 234 -17.22 3.24 38.85
CA THR A 234 -17.32 2.52 40.15
C THR A 234 -17.57 3.45 41.35
N GLU A 235 -18.06 4.68 41.13
CA GLU A 235 -18.57 5.59 42.18
C GLU A 235 -20.04 5.99 41.92
N ALA A 236 -20.87 5.05 41.45
CA ALA A 236 -22.32 5.21 41.48
C ALA A 236 -22.95 3.99 42.18
N VAL A 237 -22.65 3.83 43.46
CA VAL A 237 -23.47 3.01 44.35
C VAL A 237 -24.74 3.80 44.63
N GLN A 238 -25.85 3.33 44.06
CA GLN A 238 -27.20 3.69 44.48
C GLN A 238 -27.36 3.42 45.99
N THR A 239 -27.60 4.47 46.76
CA THR A 239 -28.22 4.36 48.08
C THR A 239 -29.66 4.85 47.96
N GLU A 240 -30.59 3.89 47.88
CA GLU A 240 -31.98 4.06 48.33
C GLU A 240 -31.98 4.20 49.86
N VAL A 241 -32.56 5.28 50.43
CA VAL A 241 -33.03 5.34 51.83
C VAL A 241 -34.21 6.35 51.93
N PRO A 242 -35.27 6.10 52.74
CA PRO A 242 -36.60 6.70 52.61
C PRO A 242 -36.78 8.08 53.30
N SER A 243 -37.93 8.69 53.01
CA SER A 243 -38.49 9.95 53.55
C SER A 243 -38.45 10.06 55.08
N THR A 244 -38.19 11.27 55.62
CA THR A 244 -39.13 12.14 56.41
C THR A 244 -38.37 13.36 57.02
N GLU A 245 -38.97 14.56 56.89
CA GLU A 245 -38.93 15.82 57.69
C GLU A 245 -37.67 16.71 57.95
N GLU A 246 -37.92 18.00 57.65
CA GLU A 246 -37.54 19.30 58.28
C GLU A 246 -36.11 19.91 58.25
N LEU A 247 -36.06 21.06 57.54
CA LEU A 247 -35.41 22.36 57.79
C LEU A 247 -34.15 22.48 58.69
N THR A 248 -33.03 22.97 58.13
CA THR A 248 -32.53 24.37 58.27
C THR A 248 -31.10 24.54 57.70
N SER A 249 -30.78 25.78 57.37
CA SER A 249 -29.59 26.35 56.72
C SER A 249 -28.22 26.01 57.34
N VAL A 250 -27.14 26.10 56.54
CA VAL A 250 -25.98 27.02 56.70
C VAL A 250 -24.82 26.59 55.79
N GLU A 251 -24.05 27.61 55.42
CA GLU A 251 -23.01 27.81 54.42
C GLU A 251 -21.63 27.14 54.67
N HIS A 252 -20.85 27.13 53.58
CA HIS A 252 -19.40 27.38 53.49
C HIS A 252 -18.34 26.26 53.65
N SER A 253 -17.42 26.33 52.67
CA SER A 253 -15.96 26.14 52.76
C SER A 253 -15.37 24.74 52.61
N GLY A 254 -14.41 24.67 51.69
CA GLY A 254 -13.69 23.45 51.35
C GLY A 254 -12.66 23.01 52.38
N LYS A 255 -12.21 21.77 52.19
CA LYS A 255 -10.85 21.27 52.47
C LYS A 255 -10.78 19.82 52.01
N ARG A 256 -10.06 19.55 50.92
CA ARG A 256 -9.63 18.18 50.55
C ARG A 256 -8.68 17.69 51.63
N LYS A 257 -9.04 16.61 52.33
CA LYS A 257 -8.15 15.89 53.26
C LYS A 257 -7.83 14.54 52.63
N MET A 258 -6.56 14.33 52.28
CA MET A 258 -6.04 13.07 51.74
C MET A 258 -6.04 12.02 52.85
N SER A 259 -6.89 10.99 52.70
CA SER A 259 -6.95 9.85 53.62
C SER A 259 -6.21 8.67 53.00
N VAL A 260 -5.05 8.34 53.59
CA VAL A 260 -4.32 7.10 53.27
C VAL A 260 -5.01 5.98 54.03
N ARG A 261 -5.75 5.13 53.33
CA ARG A 261 -6.37 3.93 53.92
C ARG A 261 -5.42 2.75 53.73
N VAL A 262 -4.79 2.33 54.83
CA VAL A 262 -4.08 1.04 54.91
C VAL A 262 -5.12 -0.05 54.73
N VAL A 263 -4.96 -0.87 53.69
CA VAL A 263 -5.84 -2.00 53.39
C VAL A 263 -5.34 -3.20 54.19
N GLU A 264 -5.97 -3.48 55.34
CA GLU A 264 -5.84 -4.77 56.00
C GLU A 264 -6.60 -5.83 55.18
N LEU A 265 -5.87 -6.86 54.75
CA LEU A 265 -6.45 -8.01 54.04
C LEU A 265 -7.26 -8.87 55.02
N PRO A 266 -8.50 -9.29 54.67
CA PRO A 266 -9.28 -10.22 55.49
C PRO A 266 -8.58 -11.58 55.61
N SER A 267 -8.46 -12.09 56.83
CA SER A 267 -7.83 -13.37 57.23
C SER A 267 -8.28 -14.57 56.36
N ASP A 268 -9.52 -14.56 55.88
CA ASP A 268 -10.10 -15.64 55.08
C ASP A 268 -9.55 -15.74 53.65
N ARG A 269 -8.92 -14.67 53.13
CA ARG A 269 -8.29 -14.68 51.79
C ARG A 269 -6.88 -15.26 51.80
N ALA A 270 -6.16 -15.16 52.91
CA ALA A 270 -4.81 -15.70 53.05
C ALA A 270 -4.83 -17.25 53.07
N ALA A 271 -5.81 -17.84 53.75
CA ALA A 271 -5.97 -19.30 53.82
C ALA A 271 -6.35 -19.94 52.46
N ARG A 272 -7.10 -19.24 51.60
CA ARG A 272 -7.40 -19.72 50.23
C ARG A 272 -6.19 -19.66 49.31
N LEU A 273 -5.36 -18.62 49.42
CA LEU A 273 -4.15 -18.48 48.61
C LEU A 273 -3.10 -19.55 48.92
N GLN A 274 -2.97 -20.00 50.18
CA GLN A 274 -2.07 -21.11 50.53
C GLN A 274 -2.52 -22.45 49.92
N ASN A 275 -3.81 -22.78 49.99
CA ASN A 275 -4.36 -24.03 49.43
C ASN A 275 -4.26 -24.09 47.89
N ASP A 276 -4.46 -22.96 47.20
CA ASP A 276 -4.35 -22.90 45.75
C ASP A 276 -2.89 -23.01 45.26
N THR A 277 -1.93 -22.57 46.09
CA THR A 277 -0.49 -22.63 45.77
C THR A 277 0.05 -24.07 45.91
N GLU A 278 -0.33 -24.82 46.94
CA GLU A 278 0.08 -26.24 47.10
C GLU A 278 -0.54 -27.16 46.02
N SER A 279 -1.77 -26.87 45.60
CA SER A 279 -2.46 -27.61 44.53
C SER A 279 -1.79 -27.40 43.16
N THR A 280 -1.27 -26.20 42.91
CA THR A 280 -0.60 -25.87 41.63
C THR A 280 0.81 -26.45 41.55
N ILE A 281 1.54 -26.51 42.67
CA ILE A 281 2.90 -27.07 42.74
C ILE A 281 2.90 -28.60 42.57
N SER A 282 1.90 -29.31 43.09
CA SER A 282 1.77 -30.76 42.96
C SER A 282 1.40 -31.21 41.54
N LEU A 283 0.56 -30.44 40.83
CA LEU A 283 0.21 -30.69 39.42
C LEU A 283 1.39 -30.46 38.46
N THR A 284 2.25 -29.47 38.73
CA THR A 284 3.40 -29.13 37.88
C THR A 284 4.55 -30.15 38.03
N ARG A 285 4.64 -30.85 39.17
CA ARG A 285 5.66 -31.89 39.41
C ARG A 285 5.34 -33.22 38.71
N SER A 286 4.06 -33.51 38.47
CA SER A 286 3.58 -34.73 37.80
C SER A 286 3.81 -34.69 36.28
N THR A 287 3.65 -33.53 35.65
CA THR A 287 3.78 -33.37 34.19
C THR A 287 5.23 -33.38 33.71
N HIS A 288 6.21 -33.09 34.57
CA HIS A 288 7.62 -33.01 34.18
C HIS A 288 8.35 -34.37 34.17
N GLN A 289 7.67 -35.46 34.55
CA GLN A 289 8.27 -36.80 34.69
C GLN A 289 7.88 -37.77 33.54
N THR A 290 7.09 -37.32 32.56
CA THR A 290 6.51 -38.16 31.49
C THR A 290 7.02 -37.88 30.07
N GLU A 291 7.99 -36.97 29.89
CA GLU A 291 8.64 -36.74 28.59
C GLU A 291 10.16 -36.98 28.70
N TYR A 292 10.54 -38.25 28.71
CA TYR A 292 11.84 -38.76 28.27
C TYR A 292 11.59 -39.81 27.18
#